data_AF-A0A535I0Y2-F1
#
_entry.id   AF-A0A535I0Y2-F1
#
_cell.length_a   1.000
_cell.length_b   1.000
_cell.length_c   1.000
_cell.angle_alpha   90.00
_cell.angle_beta   90.00
_cell.angle_gamma   90.00
#
_symmetry.space_group_name_H-M   'P 1'
#
loop_
_entity.id
_entity.type
_entity.pdbx_description
1 polymer ?
#
loop_
_entity_poly.entity_id
_entity_poly.type
_entity_poly.pdbx_seq_one_letter_code
_entity_poly.pdbx_strand_id
1 'polypeptide(L)'
;MKLSSLVTCIVERDRSRWSLIWASDGKTPRDFSAESLTKALDEASSQTAALYANHIESVAAELQFAIYPWEGRPGDVILDITKQGGEIKASDIQGSGITFTAPTFEGLIEGAERYVPDTTKAMFRWIRRVGDLA
;
A
#
# COMPACT_ATOMS: atom_id res chain seq x y z
N MET A 1 -10.14 22.43 -7.66
CA MET A 1 -10.16 20.95 -7.74
C MET A 1 -10.56 20.42 -6.37
N LYS A 2 -11.42 19.40 -6.32
CA LYS A 2 -11.94 18.79 -5.08
C LYS A 2 -10.97 17.70 -4.58
N LEU A 3 -10.96 17.44 -3.27
CA LEU A 3 -10.30 16.27 -2.69
C LEU A 3 -11.22 15.05 -2.74
N SER A 4 -10.63 13.87 -2.92
CA SER A 4 -11.39 12.62 -3.03
C SER A 4 -11.64 11.97 -1.66
N SER A 5 -12.68 11.14 -1.57
CA SER A 5 -12.83 10.20 -0.46
C SER A 5 -11.92 8.97 -0.60
N LEU A 6 -11.34 8.73 -1.78
CA LEU A 6 -10.39 7.63 -2.00
C LEU A 6 -9.22 8.10 -2.87
N VAL A 7 -8.02 7.97 -2.32
CA VAL A 7 -6.77 8.16 -3.07
C VAL A 7 -6.06 6.82 -3.13
N THR A 8 -5.79 6.34 -4.33
CA THR A 8 -5.00 5.12 -4.53
C THR A 8 -3.57 5.48 -4.88
N CYS A 9 -2.62 4.93 -4.14
CA CYS A 9 -1.20 4.96 -4.44
C CYS A 9 -0.80 3.57 -4.99
N ILE A 10 -0.44 3.52 -6.26
CA ILE A 10 0.10 2.34 -6.91
C ILE A 10 1.60 2.34 -6.65
N VAL A 11 2.11 1.28 -6.03
CA VAL A 11 3.51 1.15 -5.60
C VAL A 11 4.12 -0.05 -6.30
N GLU A 12 4.97 0.19 -7.28
CA GLU A 12 5.56 -0.85 -8.13
C GLU A 12 7.06 -0.95 -7.88
N ARG A 13 7.58 -2.17 -7.85
CA ARG A 13 9.03 -2.38 -7.80
C ARG A 13 9.61 -2.19 -9.20
N ASP A 14 10.44 -1.17 -9.37
CA ASP A 14 11.25 -0.93 -10.57
C ASP A 14 12.73 -1.17 -10.25
N ARG A 15 13.22 -2.35 -10.63
CA ARG A 15 14.59 -2.81 -10.35
C ARG A 15 14.93 -2.73 -8.86
N SER A 16 15.75 -1.77 -8.46
CA SER A 16 16.21 -1.53 -7.09
C SER A 16 15.44 -0.43 -6.36
N ARG A 17 14.42 0.15 -6.98
CA ARG A 17 13.62 1.25 -6.43
C ARG A 17 12.14 0.90 -6.44
N TRP A 18 11.36 1.72 -5.75
CA TRP A 18 9.92 1.67 -5.74
C TRP A 18 9.38 2.92 -6.43
N SER A 19 8.60 2.72 -7.48
CA SER A 19 7.89 3.78 -8.20
C SER A 19 6.50 3.95 -7.61
N LEU A 20 6.04 5.19 -7.45
CA LEU A 20 4.72 5.51 -6.91
C LEU A 20 3.95 6.36 -7.92
N ILE A 21 2.78 5.87 -8.29
CA ILE A 21 1.84 6.51 -9.21
C ILE A 21 0.51 6.69 -8.51
N TRP A 22 -0.12 7.85 -8.70
CA TRP A 22 -1.37 8.18 -8.02
C TRP A 22 -2.59 8.04 -8.93
N ALA A 23 -3.69 7.53 -8.37
CA ALA A 23 -4.99 7.45 -9.03
C ALA A 23 -6.09 7.96 -8.08
N SER A 24 -6.84 8.97 -8.53
CA SER A 24 -7.98 9.54 -7.81
C SER A 24 -8.86 10.35 -8.77
N ASP A 25 -10.13 10.56 -8.43
CA ASP A 25 -11.02 11.51 -9.12
C ASP A 25 -10.76 12.98 -8.69
N GLY A 26 -9.95 13.17 -7.65
CA GLY A 26 -9.57 14.47 -7.11
C GLY A 26 -8.10 14.83 -7.35
N LYS A 27 -7.62 15.80 -6.56
CA LYS A 27 -6.20 16.15 -6.53
C LYS A 27 -5.39 15.02 -5.87
N THR A 28 -4.22 14.73 -6.41
CA THR A 28 -3.26 13.76 -5.87
C THR A 28 -1.92 14.42 -5.54
N PRO A 29 -1.06 13.76 -4.75
CA PRO A 29 0.37 14.08 -4.70
C PRO A 29 1.04 13.88 -6.07
N ARG A 30 2.33 14.24 -6.16
CA ARG A 30 3.15 13.99 -7.35
C ARG A 30 3.73 12.59 -7.30
N ASP A 31 3.91 11.98 -8.46
CA ASP A 31 4.63 10.72 -8.61
C ASP A 31 6.09 10.88 -8.14
N PHE A 32 6.63 9.84 -7.51
CA PHE A 32 8.02 9.83 -7.05
C PHE A 32 8.57 8.41 -6.98
N SER A 33 9.85 8.28 -6.63
CA SER A 33 10.44 6.98 -6.34
C SER A 33 11.21 6.97 -5.02
N ALA A 34 11.22 5.82 -4.36
CA ALA A 34 11.94 5.60 -3.11
C ALA A 34 12.89 4.39 -3.21
N GLU A 35 13.86 4.33 -2.30
CA GLU A 35 14.88 3.28 -2.27
C GLU A 35 14.42 2.00 -1.57
N SER A 36 13.35 2.07 -0.77
CA SER A 36 12.77 0.93 -0.07
C SER A 36 11.25 1.04 0.01
N LEU A 37 10.58 -0.08 0.28
CA LEU A 37 9.12 -0.10 0.38
C LEU A 37 8.68 0.70 1.59
N THR A 38 9.37 0.54 2.72
CA THR A 38 9.08 1.32 3.93
C THR A 38 9.16 2.83 3.66
N LYS A 39 10.24 3.31 3.01
CA LYS A 39 10.37 4.74 2.65
C LYS A 39 9.26 5.19 1.68
N ALA A 40 8.90 4.35 0.71
CA ALA A 40 7.82 4.63 -0.24
C ALA A 40 6.48 4.87 0.48
N LEU A 41 6.12 3.94 1.37
CA LEU A 41 4.84 3.97 2.09
C LEU A 41 4.78 5.12 3.11
N ASP A 42 5.87 5.40 3.81
CA ASP A 42 5.96 6.49 4.77
C ASP A 42 5.84 7.87 4.08
N GLU A 43 6.60 8.08 3.01
CA GLU A 43 6.57 9.33 2.24
C GLU A 43 5.21 9.56 1.57
N ALA A 44 4.62 8.52 0.97
CA ALA A 44 3.28 8.60 0.39
C ALA A 44 2.20 8.91 1.43
N SER A 45 2.31 8.33 2.63
CA SER A 45 1.44 8.63 3.76
C SER A 45 1.58 10.10 4.18
N SER A 46 2.82 10.58 4.33
CA SER A 46 3.14 11.96 4.70
C SER A 46 2.60 12.98 3.69
N GLN A 47 2.83 12.74 2.39
CA GLN A 47 2.32 13.62 1.33
C GLN A 47 0.79 13.63 1.27
N THR A 48 0.15 12.49 1.51
CA THR A 48 -1.32 12.42 1.59
C THR A 48 -1.84 13.18 2.81
N ALA A 49 -1.22 13.01 3.98
CA ALA A 49 -1.58 13.76 5.18
C ALA A 49 -1.45 15.27 4.95
N ALA A 50 -0.36 15.71 4.33
CA ALA A 50 -0.14 17.12 4.00
C ALA A 50 -1.16 17.66 2.99
N LEU A 51 -1.55 16.86 1.99
CA LEU A 51 -2.55 17.23 0.99
C LEU A 51 -3.94 17.44 1.61
N TYR A 52 -4.28 16.67 2.64
CA TYR A 52 -5.56 16.72 3.35
C TYR A 52 -5.50 17.55 4.64
N ALA A 53 -4.35 18.17 4.94
CA ALA A 53 -4.19 18.98 6.15
C ALA A 53 -5.22 20.12 6.17
N ASN A 54 -5.97 20.21 7.26
CA ASN A 54 -7.04 21.20 7.47
C ASN A 54 -8.25 21.06 6.53
N HIS A 55 -8.44 19.91 5.89
CA HIS A 55 -9.62 19.60 5.09
C HIS A 55 -10.58 18.68 5.86
N ILE A 56 -11.88 19.03 5.89
CA ILE A 56 -12.90 18.22 6.57
C ILE A 56 -13.06 16.83 5.94
N GLU A 57 -12.74 16.73 4.65
CA GLU A 57 -12.74 15.48 3.88
C GLU A 57 -11.76 14.45 4.46
N SER A 58 -10.73 14.86 5.20
CA SER A 58 -9.75 13.96 5.84
C SER A 58 -10.39 12.92 6.77
N VAL A 59 -11.54 13.24 7.37
CA VAL A 59 -12.25 12.37 8.32
C VAL A 59 -12.83 11.12 7.64
N ALA A 60 -13.24 11.25 6.38
CA ALA A 60 -13.87 10.17 5.62
C ALA A 60 -12.99 9.64 4.49
N ALA A 61 -11.85 10.29 4.21
CA ALA A 61 -10.96 9.89 3.14
C ALA A 61 -10.10 8.68 3.51
N GLU A 62 -9.88 7.81 2.53
CA GLU A 62 -8.99 6.67 2.64
C GLU A 62 -7.82 6.79 1.67
N LEU A 63 -6.64 6.39 2.15
CA LEU A 63 -5.47 6.11 1.34
C LEU A 63 -5.39 4.59 1.15
N GLN A 64 -5.53 4.14 -0.09
CA GLN A 64 -5.31 2.76 -0.45
C GLN A 64 -3.96 2.61 -1.16
N PHE A 65 -3.11 1.72 -0.66
CA PHE A 65 -1.94 1.25 -1.36
C PHE A 65 -2.27 -0.02 -2.14
N ALA A 66 -1.96 -0.02 -3.44
CA ALA A 66 -1.87 -1.22 -4.27
C ALA A 66 -0.39 -1.46 -4.55
N ILE A 67 0.19 -2.49 -3.91
CA ILE A 67 1.64 -2.72 -3.90
C ILE A 67 1.94 -3.95 -4.75
N TYR A 68 2.82 -3.78 -5.74
CA TYR A 68 3.24 -4.79 -6.70
C TYR A 68 4.75 -5.04 -6.60
N PRO A 69 5.18 -5.98 -5.74
CA PRO A 69 6.60 -6.28 -5.51
C PRO A 69 7.26 -7.09 -6.61
N TRP A 70 6.48 -7.80 -7.42
CA TRP A 70 6.94 -8.77 -8.41
C TRP A 70 6.43 -8.42 -9.80
N GLU A 71 7.21 -8.73 -10.82
CA GLU A 71 6.78 -8.64 -12.21
C GLU A 71 5.78 -9.76 -12.52
N GLY A 72 4.66 -9.44 -13.16
CA GLY A 72 3.64 -10.44 -13.48
C GLY A 72 2.27 -9.86 -13.80
N ARG A 73 1.24 -10.69 -13.65
CA ARG A 73 -0.18 -10.32 -13.79
C ARG A 73 -0.85 -10.50 -12.43
N PRO A 74 -0.72 -9.51 -11.53
CA PRO A 74 -1.26 -9.60 -10.19
C PRO A 74 -2.79 -9.56 -10.20
N GLY A 75 -3.42 -10.19 -9.20
CA GLY A 75 -4.86 -10.11 -8.97
C GLY A 75 -5.53 -11.40 -8.48
N ASP A 76 -4.86 -12.56 -8.63
CA ASP A 76 -5.38 -13.85 -8.17
C ASP A 76 -5.11 -14.08 -6.67
N VAL A 77 -4.20 -13.31 -6.07
CA VAL A 77 -3.97 -13.31 -4.62
C VAL A 77 -3.82 -11.86 -4.16
N ILE A 78 -4.69 -11.42 -3.25
CA ILE A 78 -4.64 -10.06 -2.71
C ILE A 78 -4.40 -10.16 -1.21
N LEU A 79 -3.16 -9.89 -0.82
CA LEU A 79 -2.71 -9.93 0.56
C LEU A 79 -3.02 -8.59 1.23
N ASP A 80 -4.11 -8.54 1.99
CA ASP A 80 -4.51 -7.35 2.74
C ASP A 80 -3.66 -7.20 4.00
N ILE A 81 -3.10 -6.02 4.14
CA ILE A 81 -2.16 -5.66 5.21
C ILE A 81 -2.95 -5.02 6.35
N THR A 82 -2.70 -5.51 7.56
CA THR A 82 -3.18 -4.91 8.81
C THR A 82 -2.02 -4.74 9.79
N LYS A 83 -2.05 -3.68 10.60
CA LYS A 83 -1.11 -3.47 11.70
C LYS A 83 -1.80 -3.74 13.02
N GLN A 84 -1.28 -4.68 13.81
CA GLN A 84 -1.77 -4.98 15.17
C GLN A 84 -0.59 -5.21 16.10
N GLY A 85 -0.57 -4.51 17.25
CA GLY A 85 0.41 -4.78 18.31
C GLY A 85 1.88 -4.59 17.93
N GLY A 86 2.17 -3.75 16.93
CA GLY A 86 3.54 -3.52 16.43
C GLY A 86 3.99 -4.49 15.34
N GLU A 87 3.23 -5.55 15.07
CA GLU A 87 3.47 -6.45 13.94
C GLU A 87 2.63 -6.04 12.73
N ILE A 88 3.16 -6.36 11.54
CA ILE A 88 2.46 -6.19 10.27
C ILE A 88 2.00 -7.56 9.81
N LYS A 89 0.71 -7.72 9.62
CA LYS A 89 0.09 -8.96 9.17
C LYS A 89 -0.35 -8.81 7.72
N ALA A 90 -0.10 -9.83 6.91
CA ALA A 90 -0.70 -10.01 5.59
C ALA A 90 -1.64 -11.21 5.62
N SER A 91 -2.82 -11.07 5.03
CA SER A 91 -3.79 -12.16 4.86
C SER A 91 -4.48 -12.07 3.51
N ASP A 92 -4.63 -13.20 2.83
CA ASP A 92 -5.36 -13.24 1.56
C ASP A 92 -6.87 -13.03 1.77
N ILE A 93 -7.43 -12.05 1.06
CA ILE A 93 -8.86 -11.72 1.13
C ILE A 93 -9.72 -12.59 0.22
N GLN A 94 -9.11 -13.36 -0.70
CA GLN A 94 -9.82 -14.21 -1.64
C GLN A 94 -10.12 -15.62 -1.08
N GLY A 95 -9.67 -15.91 0.15
CA GLY A 95 -10.08 -17.11 0.89
C GLY A 95 -9.15 -18.32 0.75
N SER A 96 -7.90 -18.14 0.27
CA SER A 96 -6.90 -19.22 0.26
C SER A 96 -6.42 -19.63 1.67
N GLY A 97 -6.70 -18.82 2.69
CA GLY A 97 -6.24 -19.02 4.06
C GLY A 97 -4.78 -18.63 4.31
N ILE A 98 -4.08 -18.11 3.30
CA ILE A 98 -2.71 -17.61 3.44
C ILE A 98 -2.70 -16.44 4.44
N THR A 99 -1.92 -16.57 5.50
CA THR A 99 -1.71 -15.53 6.51
C THR A 99 -0.31 -15.65 7.09
N PHE A 100 0.35 -14.52 7.30
CA PHE A 100 1.65 -14.46 7.96
C PHE A 100 1.89 -13.06 8.53
N THR A 101 2.82 -12.95 9.49
CA THR A 101 3.25 -11.69 10.08
C THR A 101 4.73 -11.43 9.77
N ALA A 102 5.09 -10.15 9.74
CA ALA A 102 6.46 -9.70 9.62
C ALA A 102 6.67 -8.42 10.44
N PRO A 103 7.90 -8.16 10.90
CA PRO A 103 8.23 -6.93 11.62
C PRO A 103 8.34 -5.71 10.68
N THR A 104 8.52 -5.93 9.37
CA THR A 104 8.73 -4.88 8.36
C THR A 104 7.94 -5.17 7.09
N PHE A 105 7.73 -4.15 6.26
CA PHE A 105 7.07 -4.33 4.96
C PHE A 105 7.90 -5.18 4.00
N GLU A 106 9.23 -5.04 4.03
CA GLU A 106 10.14 -5.90 3.28
C GLU A 106 10.01 -7.36 3.75
N GLY A 107 9.85 -7.60 5.05
CA GLY A 107 9.61 -8.93 5.59
C GLY A 107 8.27 -9.54 5.13
N LEU A 108 7.27 -8.72 4.78
CA LEU A 108 6.04 -9.25 4.15
C LEU A 108 6.31 -9.79 2.76
N ILE A 109 7.19 -9.14 1.97
CA ILE A 109 7.59 -9.63 0.65
C ILE A 109 8.27 -11.00 0.80
N GLU A 110 9.22 -11.12 1.73
CA GLU A 110 9.88 -12.39 2.02
C GLU A 110 8.89 -13.46 2.51
N GLY A 111 7.89 -13.06 3.31
CA GLY A 111 6.83 -13.96 3.76
C GLY A 111 5.98 -14.48 2.60
N ALA A 112 5.58 -13.60 1.68
CA ALA A 112 4.82 -14.00 0.50
C ALA A 112 5.63 -14.94 -0.40
N GLU A 113 6.92 -14.70 -0.60
CA GLU A 113 7.80 -15.59 -1.37
C GLU A 113 7.93 -16.99 -0.76
N ARG A 114 7.64 -17.15 0.53
CA ARG A 114 7.63 -18.46 1.21
C ARG A 114 6.27 -19.15 1.17
N TYR A 115 5.18 -18.38 1.28
CA TYR A 115 3.85 -18.94 1.54
C TYR A 115 2.87 -18.85 0.36
N VAL A 116 3.13 -17.98 -0.61
CA VAL A 116 2.29 -17.83 -1.81
C VAL A 116 2.82 -18.75 -2.92
N PRO A 117 2.01 -19.67 -3.47
CA PRO A 117 2.47 -20.60 -4.50
C PRO A 117 3.00 -19.94 -5.78
N ASP A 118 2.43 -18.82 -6.19
CA ASP A 118 2.85 -18.03 -7.35
C ASP A 118 2.75 -16.53 -7.02
N THR A 119 3.87 -15.93 -6.63
CA THR A 119 3.93 -14.51 -6.26
C THR A 119 3.74 -13.57 -7.44
N THR A 120 3.92 -14.02 -8.69
CA THR A 120 3.71 -13.17 -9.89
C THR A 120 2.25 -12.79 -10.10
N LYS A 121 1.35 -13.49 -9.40
CA LYS A 121 -0.10 -13.25 -9.36
C LYS A 121 -0.56 -12.55 -8.08
N ALA A 122 0.35 -12.30 -7.16
CA ALA A 122 0.05 -11.69 -5.88
C ALA A 122 0.30 -10.18 -5.88
N MET A 123 -0.50 -9.48 -5.10
CA MET A 123 -0.25 -8.09 -4.72
C MET A 123 -0.55 -7.91 -3.24
N PHE A 124 -0.02 -6.84 -2.65
CA PHE A 124 -0.48 -6.39 -1.34
C PHE A 124 -1.46 -5.23 -1.49
N ARG A 125 -2.44 -5.21 -0.61
CA ARG A 125 -3.35 -4.09 -0.42
C ARG A 125 -3.19 -3.57 1.00
N TRP A 126 -3.07 -2.26 1.17
CA TRP A 126 -3.08 -1.66 2.49
C TRP A 126 -3.96 -0.42 2.51
N ILE A 127 -5.00 -0.41 3.33
CA ILE A 127 -5.88 0.75 3.49
C ILE A 127 -5.60 1.44 4.81
N ARG A 128 -5.54 2.77 4.74
CA ARG A 128 -5.44 3.65 5.90
C ARG A 128 -6.46 4.75 5.80
N ARG A 129 -7.05 5.15 6.94
CA ARG A 129 -7.80 6.40 6.99
C ARG A 129 -6.83 7.56 6.93
N VAL A 130 -7.17 8.59 6.15
CA VAL A 130 -6.33 9.78 6.01
C VAL A 130 -6.19 10.52 7.33
N GLY A 131 -7.25 10.55 8.15
CA GLY A 131 -7.21 11.12 9.50
C GLY A 131 -6.22 10.42 10.46
N ASP A 132 -5.82 9.18 10.19
CA ASP A 132 -4.86 8.41 11.00
C ASP A 132 -3.41 8.51 10.46
N LEU A 133 -3.17 9.37 9.47
CA LEU A 133 -1.84 9.58 8.87
C LEU A 133 -1.04 10.72 9.55
N ALA A 134 -1.71 11.59 10.29
CA ALA A 134 -1.14 12.80 10.92
C ALA A 134 -0.46 12.51 12.26
#